data_AF-A0A374T8U4-F1
#
_entry.id   AF-A0A374T8U4-F1
#
_cell.length_a   1.000
_cell.length_b   1.000
_cell.length_c   1.000
_cell.angle_alpha   90.00
_cell.angle_beta   90.00
_cell.angle_gamma   90.00
#
_symmetry.space_group_name_H-M   'P 1'
#
loop_
_entity.id
_entity.type
_entity.pdbx_description
1 polymer ?
#
loop_
_entity_poly.entity_id
_entity_poly.type
_entity_poly.pdbx_seq_one_letter_code
_entity_poly.pdbx_strand_id
1 'polypeptide(L)'
;MKRYNSTLIKMTRRLGMAIAALLMLSTMASCSDQDSQAPATGDEAYLNLSFSTASATTSRAGGTGNIGNDETQANPTAESDIHSIKVWVFKSGTKGEAKPIAYKEDNTPTAVGGGTANGNYTLNLRFLRKINGEELKNIDLYILANSESTNMADKLKNKDLRSITRADLQGVTFDNPFGITAEGKAQTTEVPTGKGLPISRAITNIAIADHVADTEAGAKGKGISIPLVRAVSKLHFYFARTADADALTENVKVTKIEIDGNTFPTESYVFPDEEDYATADANKAATSNKYGTPSYVPTLLKLDGVENAQIKAVADPLAYKRGPGETAQTYMNRMNNEIGGHNLSYLRETNMPIKGKIYYQLAEGGVEKSQGFTIPSSGNAIRNRELVVYGYFLQGGALCLDWQVMPWNKVTSEISWSNVNCEMFAWQTGSTLKPKEGDAEGLYCLVNYPRYKDTEHEILEDKKSGAAFYIKVDGPTGLVWKAHLTNPTEFAFNYDKSTESTNCVSTGIARKDPYQIKVEAVNPWTTNASWDQLTEWATGKGSKPVCTDLYVTVSLDGIHEYEVVINPDNAGGMYKNGRKFAGTNTRIRIFQLQATKGTAYDKLQKASGHYTNYLK
;
A
#
# COMPACT_ATOMS: atom_id res chain seq x y z
N MET A 1 4.04 50.72 4.95
CA MET A 1 4.32 49.33 4.51
C MET A 1 4.03 48.25 5.56
N LYS A 2 4.44 48.37 6.84
CA LYS A 2 4.18 47.31 7.87
C LYS A 2 2.69 47.06 8.22
N ARG A 3 1.80 48.06 8.11
CA ARG A 3 0.36 47.88 8.37
C ARG A 3 -0.41 47.16 7.25
N TYR A 4 0.08 47.20 6.01
CA TYR A 4 -0.58 46.52 4.87
C TYR A 4 -0.36 45.00 4.90
N ASN A 5 0.84 44.54 5.28
CA ASN A 5 1.14 43.10 5.40
C ASN A 5 0.36 42.41 6.53
N SER A 6 0.10 43.10 7.64
CA SER A 6 -0.72 42.55 8.74
C SER A 6 -2.16 42.28 8.32
N THR A 7 -2.75 43.16 7.51
CA THR A 7 -4.13 43.02 7.03
C THR A 7 -4.23 41.95 5.94
N LEU A 8 -3.22 41.87 5.05
CA LEU A 8 -3.15 40.85 4.00
C LEU A 8 -2.99 39.44 4.57
N ILE A 9 -2.14 39.26 5.60
CA ILE A 9 -1.92 37.98 6.31
C ILE A 9 -3.19 37.56 7.07
N LYS A 10 -3.93 38.50 7.67
CA LYS A 10 -5.20 38.21 8.35
C LYS A 10 -6.33 37.86 7.36
N MET A 11 -6.36 38.49 6.18
CA MET A 11 -7.30 38.12 5.11
C MET A 11 -6.95 36.77 4.48
N THR A 12 -5.68 36.42 4.27
CA THR A 12 -5.30 35.08 3.77
C THR A 12 -5.60 33.97 4.78
N ARG A 13 -5.49 34.24 6.09
CA ARG A 13 -5.91 33.27 7.12
C ARG A 13 -7.43 33.07 7.18
N ARG A 14 -8.22 34.13 6.94
CA ARG A 14 -9.69 34.03 6.87
C ARG A 14 -10.16 33.41 5.55
N LEU A 15 -9.47 33.67 4.42
CA LEU A 15 -9.72 32.99 3.15
C LEU A 15 -9.29 31.51 3.21
N GLY A 16 -8.15 31.20 3.83
CA GLY A 16 -7.68 29.82 4.03
C GLY A 16 -8.57 29.01 4.97
N MET A 17 -9.09 29.62 6.05
CA MET A 17 -10.12 28.98 6.88
C MET A 17 -11.49 28.93 6.21
N ALA A 18 -11.85 29.90 5.36
CA ALA A 18 -13.09 29.83 4.57
C ALA A 18 -13.01 28.78 3.46
N ILE A 19 -11.83 28.54 2.86
CA ILE A 19 -11.58 27.45 1.90
C ILE A 19 -11.55 26.11 2.62
N ALA A 20 -10.95 26.01 3.82
CA ALA A 20 -11.03 24.82 4.65
C ALA A 20 -12.46 24.54 5.14
N ALA A 21 -13.25 25.58 5.44
CA ALA A 21 -14.66 25.45 5.81
C ALA A 21 -15.56 25.18 4.59
N LEU A 22 -15.25 25.71 3.39
CA LEU A 22 -15.93 25.35 2.14
C LEU A 22 -15.59 23.92 1.72
N LEU A 23 -14.35 23.46 1.91
CA LEU A 23 -13.97 22.05 1.73
C LEU A 23 -14.75 21.14 2.69
N MET A 24 -14.98 21.59 3.93
CA MET A 24 -15.81 20.88 4.93
C MET A 24 -17.32 21.02 4.69
N LEU A 25 -17.75 21.96 3.84
CA LEU A 25 -19.15 22.20 3.44
C LEU A 25 -19.49 21.58 2.08
N SER A 26 -18.57 20.89 1.44
CA SER A 26 -18.90 19.85 0.45
C SER A 26 -19.40 18.58 1.15
N THR A 27 -20.29 18.74 2.12
CA THR A 27 -21.26 17.70 2.49
C THR A 27 -22.20 17.54 1.31
N MET A 28 -21.70 16.94 0.22
CA MET A 28 -22.50 16.42 -0.87
C MET A 28 -23.56 15.53 -0.22
N ALA A 29 -24.82 15.79 -0.53
CA ALA A 29 -25.95 15.07 0.03
C ALA A 29 -25.66 13.56 0.09
N SER A 30 -25.72 13.01 1.30
CA SER A 30 -25.62 11.59 1.63
C SER A 30 -26.79 10.75 1.07
N CYS A 31 -27.34 11.10 -0.09
CA CYS A 31 -28.39 10.32 -0.71
C CYS A 31 -27.73 9.18 -1.50
N SER A 32 -27.61 8.02 -0.86
CA SER A 32 -27.85 6.78 -1.60
C SER A 32 -29.33 6.78 -1.97
N ASP A 33 -29.66 6.58 -3.24
CA ASP A 33 -31.06 6.43 -3.62
C ASP A 33 -31.51 5.00 -3.26
N GLN A 34 -32.05 4.85 -2.05
CA GLN A 34 -32.75 3.63 -1.64
C GLN A 34 -34.26 3.82 -1.85
N ASP A 35 -34.97 2.77 -2.25
CA ASP A 35 -36.42 2.87 -2.43
C ASP A 35 -37.21 2.70 -1.11
N SER A 36 -38.07 3.69 -0.86
CA SER A 36 -39.38 3.75 -0.17
C SER A 36 -39.87 2.66 0.81
N GLN A 37 -39.02 1.95 1.54
CA GLN A 37 -39.41 1.51 2.88
C GLN A 37 -39.18 2.71 3.80
N ALA A 38 -40.23 3.26 4.42
CA ALA A 38 -40.05 4.24 5.50
C ALA A 38 -39.18 3.55 6.56
N PRO A 39 -37.91 3.94 6.73
CA PRO A 39 -37.03 3.23 7.65
C PRO A 39 -37.60 3.42 9.05
N ALA A 40 -37.68 2.35 9.83
CA ALA A 40 -37.83 2.53 11.27
C ALA A 40 -36.63 3.35 11.74
N THR A 41 -36.86 4.40 12.53
CA THR A 41 -35.80 5.25 13.08
C THR A 41 -34.72 4.38 13.72
N GLY A 42 -33.52 4.35 13.15
CA GLY A 42 -32.39 3.54 13.65
C GLY A 42 -31.95 2.33 12.81
N ASP A 43 -32.61 2.02 11.68
CA ASP A 43 -32.14 0.97 10.73
C ASP A 43 -31.12 1.50 9.68
N GLU A 44 -30.76 2.78 9.84
CA GLU A 44 -29.71 3.59 9.21
C GLU A 44 -28.29 3.01 9.26
N ALA A 45 -27.58 2.78 8.16
CA ALA A 45 -26.14 2.52 8.23
C ALA A 45 -25.33 3.21 7.14
N TYR A 46 -24.09 3.55 7.48
CA TYR A 46 -23.14 4.24 6.62
C TYR A 46 -21.88 3.40 6.45
N LEU A 47 -21.37 3.36 5.23
CA LEU A 47 -20.09 2.81 4.83
C LEU A 47 -19.20 3.94 4.31
N ASN A 48 -17.92 3.86 4.62
CA ASN A 48 -16.90 4.67 3.98
C ASN A 48 -16.07 3.76 3.07
N LEU A 49 -16.16 3.97 1.76
CA LEU A 49 -15.45 3.19 0.76
C LEU A 49 -14.23 3.98 0.30
N SER A 50 -13.04 3.41 0.40
CA SER A 50 -11.81 4.00 -0.11
C SER A 50 -11.33 3.18 -1.30
N PHE A 51 -11.30 3.82 -2.45
CA PHE A 51 -10.87 3.22 -3.71
C PHE A 51 -9.45 3.65 -4.03
N SER A 52 -8.67 2.71 -4.53
CA SER A 52 -7.30 2.98 -4.93
C SER A 52 -7.02 2.40 -6.31
N THR A 53 -6.64 3.23 -7.29
CA THR A 53 -6.09 2.74 -8.58
C THR A 53 -4.63 2.30 -8.44
N ALA A 54 -4.08 2.48 -7.24
CA ALA A 54 -2.88 1.84 -6.76
C ALA A 54 -3.22 0.47 -6.17
N SER A 55 -2.26 -0.46 -6.26
CA SER A 55 -2.20 -1.59 -5.34
C SER A 55 -1.97 -1.02 -3.93
N ALA A 56 -3.05 -0.62 -3.27
CA ALA A 56 -3.13 -0.95 -1.88
C ALA A 56 -3.19 -2.48 -1.85
N THR A 57 -2.02 -3.14 -1.86
CA THR A 57 -1.85 -4.14 -0.82
C THR A 57 -2.18 -3.37 0.44
N THR A 58 -3.44 -3.46 0.88
CA THR A 58 -3.65 -3.44 2.31
C THR A 58 -2.57 -4.38 2.83
N SER A 59 -1.80 -3.91 3.79
CA SER A 59 -0.89 -4.72 4.56
C SER A 59 -1.67 -5.80 5.33
N ARG A 60 -2.72 -6.42 4.78
CA ARG A 60 -3.27 -7.68 5.27
C ARG A 60 -2.18 -8.72 5.10
N ALA A 61 -1.45 -8.91 6.20
CA ALA A 61 -0.36 -9.85 6.35
C ALA A 61 -0.72 -11.20 5.72
N GLY A 62 -0.21 -11.45 4.52
CA GLY A 62 -0.61 -12.61 3.73
C GLY A 62 0.03 -12.65 2.36
N GLY A 63 1.34 -12.39 2.27
CA GLY A 63 2.07 -12.63 1.03
C GLY A 63 3.46 -12.03 1.01
N THR A 64 4.48 -12.87 1.14
CA THR A 64 5.89 -12.61 0.81
C THR A 64 6.10 -12.44 -0.71
N GLY A 65 5.23 -11.67 -1.38
CA GLY A 65 5.40 -11.31 -2.78
C GLY A 65 6.45 -10.21 -2.92
N ASN A 66 7.13 -10.16 -4.07
CA ASN A 66 8.06 -9.11 -4.49
C ASN A 66 7.34 -7.75 -4.71
N ILE A 67 6.68 -7.23 -3.68
CA ILE A 67 5.94 -5.96 -3.70
C ILE A 67 6.92 -4.83 -4.05
N GLY A 68 6.56 -3.99 -5.02
CA GLY A 68 7.39 -2.87 -5.49
C GLY A 68 8.56 -3.21 -6.40
N ASN A 69 8.85 -4.50 -6.66
CA ASN A 69 9.94 -4.89 -7.55
C ASN A 69 9.49 -5.09 -9.00
N ASP A 70 8.28 -5.59 -9.24
CA ASP A 70 7.81 -5.95 -10.59
C ASP A 70 6.72 -5.00 -11.14
N GLU A 71 6.34 -3.98 -10.38
CA GLU A 71 5.23 -3.07 -10.68
C GLU A 71 5.69 -1.75 -11.34
N THR A 72 4.83 -1.16 -12.17
CA THR A 72 5.03 0.15 -12.80
C THR A 72 3.90 1.12 -12.51
N GLN A 73 4.22 2.36 -12.18
CA GLN A 73 3.25 3.42 -11.93
C GLN A 73 2.63 3.95 -13.21
N ALA A 74 1.45 4.55 -13.07
CA ALA A 74 0.82 5.35 -14.11
C ALA A 74 1.77 6.43 -14.65
N ASN A 75 2.03 6.39 -15.95
CA ASN A 75 2.78 7.39 -16.69
C ASN A 75 2.24 7.47 -18.15
N PRO A 76 1.43 8.49 -18.48
CA PRO A 76 1.17 9.70 -17.69
C PRO A 76 0.31 9.47 -16.44
N THR A 77 0.36 10.41 -15.49
CA THR A 77 -0.43 10.33 -14.24
C THR A 77 -1.93 10.22 -14.50
N ALA A 78 -2.41 10.79 -15.62
CA ALA A 78 -3.79 10.75 -16.07
C ALA A 78 -4.33 9.32 -16.26
N GLU A 79 -3.47 8.33 -16.44
CA GLU A 79 -3.86 6.93 -16.51
C GLU A 79 -4.53 6.44 -15.21
N SER A 80 -4.35 7.14 -14.08
CA SER A 80 -4.94 6.85 -12.77
C SER A 80 -6.08 7.80 -12.37
N ASP A 81 -6.47 8.73 -13.25
CA ASP A 81 -7.54 9.70 -12.97
C ASP A 81 -8.90 9.00 -12.85
N ILE A 82 -9.70 9.44 -11.89
CA ILE A 82 -11.09 9.03 -11.68
C ILE A 82 -11.96 10.27 -11.94
N HIS A 83 -12.65 10.26 -13.08
CA HIS A 83 -13.57 11.32 -13.51
C HIS A 83 -15.02 11.02 -13.14
N SER A 84 -15.36 9.74 -12.96
CA SER A 84 -16.67 9.29 -12.50
C SER A 84 -16.51 7.98 -11.74
N ILE A 85 -17.44 7.68 -10.84
CA ILE A 85 -17.51 6.38 -10.17
C ILE A 85 -18.94 5.99 -9.84
N LYS A 86 -19.30 4.75 -10.16
CA LYS A 86 -20.58 4.12 -9.87
C LYS A 86 -20.33 2.91 -8.97
N VAL A 87 -21.12 2.78 -7.92
CA VAL A 87 -21.01 1.70 -6.93
C VAL A 87 -22.37 1.05 -6.74
N TRP A 88 -22.41 -0.28 -6.81
CA TRP A 88 -23.59 -1.09 -6.49
C TRP A 88 -23.28 -2.03 -5.34
N VAL A 89 -24.20 -2.08 -4.39
CA VAL A 89 -24.14 -2.95 -3.20
C VAL A 89 -25.17 -4.04 -3.34
N PHE A 90 -24.78 -5.30 -3.17
CA PHE A 90 -25.67 -6.46 -3.14
C PHE A 90 -25.59 -7.16 -1.79
N LYS A 91 -26.69 -7.78 -1.35
CA LYS A 91 -26.64 -8.77 -0.26
C LYS A 91 -25.79 -9.95 -0.72
N SER A 92 -24.76 -10.33 0.04
CA SER A 92 -23.92 -11.47 -0.34
C SER A 92 -24.72 -12.76 -0.51
N GLY A 93 -24.33 -13.59 -1.48
CA GLY A 93 -25.00 -14.85 -1.82
C GLY A 93 -26.20 -14.71 -2.76
N THR A 94 -26.62 -13.48 -3.08
CA THR A 94 -27.60 -13.22 -4.14
C THR A 94 -26.99 -13.46 -5.53
N LYS A 95 -27.80 -13.92 -6.50
CA LYS A 95 -27.35 -14.28 -7.86
C LYS A 95 -28.37 -13.82 -8.90
N GLY A 96 -28.00 -13.85 -10.18
CA GLY A 96 -28.90 -13.65 -11.30
C GLY A 96 -29.54 -12.24 -11.29
N GLU A 97 -30.87 -12.21 -11.36
CA GLU A 97 -31.69 -10.99 -11.44
C GLU A 97 -31.78 -10.17 -10.13
N ALA A 98 -30.93 -10.46 -9.15
CA ALA A 98 -30.87 -9.70 -7.91
C ALA A 98 -30.57 -8.22 -8.21
N LYS A 99 -31.31 -7.32 -7.57
CA LYS A 99 -31.11 -5.86 -7.66
C LYS A 99 -30.22 -5.35 -6.53
N PRO A 100 -29.52 -4.22 -6.73
CA PRO A 100 -28.72 -3.61 -5.68
C PRO A 100 -29.60 -3.18 -4.50
N ILE A 101 -29.08 -3.38 -3.28
CA ILE A 101 -29.71 -2.96 -2.02
C ILE A 101 -29.36 -1.50 -1.66
N ALA A 102 -28.28 -0.99 -2.27
CA ALA A 102 -27.88 0.40 -2.27
C ALA A 102 -26.98 0.65 -3.48
N TYR A 103 -26.93 1.90 -3.93
CA TYR A 103 -26.03 2.31 -5.00
C TYR A 103 -25.67 3.79 -4.84
N LYS A 104 -24.60 4.20 -5.51
CA LYS A 104 -24.18 5.60 -5.57
C LYS A 104 -23.43 5.88 -6.86
N GLU A 105 -23.65 7.07 -7.40
CA GLU A 105 -22.86 7.65 -8.49
C GLU A 105 -22.24 8.95 -8.00
N ASP A 106 -20.96 9.17 -8.32
CA ASP A 106 -20.32 10.48 -8.28
C ASP A 106 -19.71 10.77 -9.65
N ASN A 107 -20.21 11.82 -10.30
CA ASN A 107 -19.79 12.27 -11.63
C ASN A 107 -18.72 13.38 -11.57
N THR A 108 -18.31 13.77 -10.36
CA THR A 108 -17.26 14.77 -10.12
C THR A 108 -16.34 14.39 -8.95
N PRO A 109 -15.71 13.20 -8.95
CA PRO A 109 -14.75 12.84 -7.91
C PRO A 109 -13.60 13.85 -7.85
N THR A 110 -13.33 14.37 -6.67
CA THR A 110 -12.27 15.37 -6.46
C THR A 110 -11.20 14.86 -5.49
N ALA A 111 -9.94 15.19 -5.78
CA ALA A 111 -8.83 14.89 -4.89
C ALA A 111 -8.89 15.76 -3.61
N VAL A 112 -8.22 15.29 -2.55
CA VAL A 112 -8.02 16.09 -1.34
C VAL A 112 -7.19 17.32 -1.69
N GLY A 113 -7.82 18.51 -1.63
CA GLY A 113 -7.22 19.78 -2.03
C GLY A 113 -7.70 20.34 -3.38
N GLY A 114 -8.62 19.66 -4.06
CA GLY A 114 -9.21 20.07 -5.34
C GLY A 114 -8.51 19.46 -6.56
N GLY A 115 -9.20 19.49 -7.71
CA GLY A 115 -8.74 18.83 -8.95
C GLY A 115 -9.28 17.41 -9.12
N THR A 116 -8.95 16.78 -10.25
CA THR A 116 -9.38 15.41 -10.58
C THR A 116 -8.88 14.42 -9.52
N ALA A 117 -9.76 13.55 -9.03
CA ALA A 117 -9.33 12.47 -8.16
C ALA A 117 -8.30 11.58 -8.88
N ASN A 118 -7.17 11.32 -8.26
CA ASN A 118 -6.08 10.53 -8.84
C ASN A 118 -5.51 9.59 -7.77
N GLY A 119 -5.33 8.32 -8.12
CA GLY A 119 -4.70 7.34 -7.25
C GLY A 119 -5.61 6.83 -6.12
N ASN A 120 -6.25 7.73 -5.37
CA ASN A 120 -7.14 7.42 -4.26
C ASN A 120 -8.40 8.29 -4.28
N TYR A 121 -9.55 7.70 -3.94
CA TYR A 121 -10.82 8.41 -3.79
C TYR A 121 -11.68 7.76 -2.71
N THR A 122 -12.36 8.57 -1.89
CA THR A 122 -13.22 8.07 -0.80
C THR A 122 -14.67 8.48 -1.04
N LEU A 123 -15.58 7.53 -0.85
CA LEU A 123 -17.01 7.68 -1.05
C LEU A 123 -17.78 7.22 0.19
N ASN A 124 -18.63 8.08 0.74
CA ASN A 124 -19.61 7.66 1.74
C ASN A 124 -20.84 7.07 1.05
N LEU A 125 -21.32 5.94 1.53
CA LEU A 125 -22.51 5.26 1.03
C LEU A 125 -23.44 4.93 2.19
N ARG A 126 -24.72 5.27 2.06
CA ARG A 126 -25.78 4.91 3.01
C ARG A 126 -26.53 3.67 2.53
N PHE A 127 -26.97 2.85 3.47
CA PHE A 127 -27.78 1.66 3.20
C PHE A 127 -28.61 1.25 4.44
N LEU A 128 -29.48 0.24 4.30
CA LEU A 128 -30.29 -0.30 5.39
C LEU A 128 -29.56 -1.46 6.07
N ARG A 129 -29.41 -1.41 7.40
CA ARG A 129 -28.79 -2.48 8.19
C ARG A 129 -29.65 -3.76 8.21
N LYS A 130 -30.96 -3.63 7.97
CA LYS A 130 -31.88 -4.76 7.89
C LYS A 130 -32.59 -4.83 6.55
N ILE A 131 -32.73 -6.04 6.02
CA ILE A 131 -33.50 -6.33 4.82
C ILE A 131 -34.55 -7.37 5.21
N ASN A 132 -35.83 -7.04 5.04
CA ASN A 132 -36.96 -7.90 5.43
C ASN A 132 -36.91 -8.32 6.92
N GLY A 133 -36.44 -7.43 7.80
CA GLY A 133 -36.31 -7.69 9.24
C GLY A 133 -35.05 -8.47 9.64
N GLU A 134 -34.26 -8.98 8.69
CA GLU A 134 -32.99 -9.66 8.96
C GLU A 134 -31.81 -8.69 8.93
N GLU A 135 -30.91 -8.79 9.90
CA GLU A 135 -29.67 -8.03 9.92
C GLU A 135 -28.72 -8.47 8.79
N LEU A 136 -28.22 -7.49 8.04
CA LEU A 136 -27.27 -7.70 6.96
C LEU A 136 -25.90 -8.02 7.57
N LYS A 137 -25.31 -9.16 7.17
CA LYS A 137 -24.00 -9.60 7.69
C LYS A 137 -22.87 -9.31 6.72
N ASN A 138 -23.10 -9.59 5.44
CA ASN A 138 -22.10 -9.48 4.39
C ASN A 138 -22.69 -8.80 3.15
N ILE A 139 -21.85 -8.02 2.47
CA ILE A 139 -22.18 -7.37 1.19
C ILE A 139 -21.18 -7.72 0.10
N ASP A 140 -21.66 -7.60 -1.13
CA ASP A 140 -20.83 -7.63 -2.34
C ASP A 140 -20.89 -6.25 -3.01
N LEU A 141 -19.76 -5.80 -3.55
CA LEU A 141 -19.60 -4.51 -4.21
C LEU A 141 -19.20 -4.68 -5.67
N TYR A 142 -19.88 -3.95 -6.53
CA TYR A 142 -19.47 -3.72 -7.91
C TYR A 142 -19.11 -2.24 -8.06
N ILE A 143 -17.90 -1.97 -8.54
CA ILE A 143 -17.36 -0.62 -8.70
C ILE A 143 -16.97 -0.42 -10.16
N LEU A 144 -17.46 0.66 -10.77
CA LEU A 144 -17.12 1.07 -12.12
C LEU A 144 -16.77 2.55 -12.14
N ALA A 145 -15.52 2.86 -12.43
CA ALA A 145 -15.05 4.20 -12.67
C ALA A 145 -14.81 4.45 -14.15
N ASN A 146 -15.03 5.71 -14.57
CA ASN A 146 -14.76 6.19 -15.92
C ASN A 146 -15.51 5.41 -17.02
N SER A 147 -16.75 4.98 -16.77
CA SER A 147 -17.55 4.27 -17.77
C SER A 147 -17.72 5.05 -19.08
N GLU A 148 -17.65 6.38 -19.02
CA GLU A 148 -17.81 7.31 -20.14
C GLU A 148 -16.64 7.28 -21.13
N SER A 149 -15.53 6.63 -20.75
CA SER A 149 -14.41 6.30 -21.64
C SER A 149 -14.72 5.15 -22.60
N THR A 150 -15.87 4.48 -22.44
CA THR A 150 -16.33 3.34 -23.25
C THR A 150 -17.74 3.60 -23.80
N ASN A 151 -18.27 2.65 -24.57
CA ASN A 151 -19.67 2.67 -25.03
C ASN A 151 -20.67 2.06 -24.02
N MET A 152 -20.34 2.07 -22.72
CA MET A 152 -21.17 1.46 -21.68
C MET A 152 -22.57 2.06 -21.56
N ALA A 153 -22.73 3.36 -21.83
CA ALA A 153 -24.04 4.01 -21.84
C ALA A 153 -24.99 3.36 -22.86
N ASP A 154 -24.49 2.95 -24.03
CA ASP A 154 -25.29 2.26 -25.04
C ASP A 154 -25.58 0.81 -24.65
N LYS A 155 -24.58 0.12 -24.08
CA LYS A 155 -24.71 -1.27 -23.60
C LYS A 155 -25.72 -1.41 -22.46
N LEU A 156 -25.95 -0.34 -21.70
CA LEU A 156 -26.87 -0.28 -20.56
C LEU A 156 -28.04 0.71 -20.77
N LYS A 157 -28.38 1.09 -22.01
CA LYS A 157 -29.28 2.20 -22.35
C LYS A 157 -30.68 2.19 -21.70
N ASN A 158 -31.14 1.05 -21.21
CA ASN A 158 -32.45 0.88 -20.55
C ASN A 158 -32.34 0.44 -19.08
N LYS A 159 -31.16 0.59 -18.50
CA LYS A 159 -30.86 0.23 -17.11
C LYS A 159 -30.35 1.49 -16.42
N ASP A 160 -31.02 1.87 -15.35
CA ASP A 160 -30.49 2.84 -14.38
C ASP A 160 -29.72 2.10 -13.27
N LEU A 161 -29.10 2.85 -12.35
CA LEU A 161 -28.35 2.25 -11.24
C LEU A 161 -29.20 1.33 -10.35
N ARG A 162 -30.53 1.43 -10.42
CA ARG A 162 -31.49 0.75 -9.56
C ARG A 162 -32.08 -0.53 -10.17
N SER A 163 -32.35 -0.49 -11.47
CA SER A 163 -32.97 -1.56 -12.26
C SER A 163 -31.95 -2.53 -12.80
N ILE A 164 -30.67 -2.17 -12.80
CA ILE A 164 -29.58 -3.08 -13.14
C ILE A 164 -29.54 -4.26 -12.17
N THR A 165 -29.26 -5.43 -12.72
CA THR A 165 -29.16 -6.67 -11.95
C THR A 165 -27.71 -7.11 -11.80
N ARG A 166 -27.46 -8.04 -10.87
CA ARG A 166 -26.15 -8.68 -10.76
C ARG A 166 -25.76 -9.38 -12.06
N ALA A 167 -26.70 -10.06 -12.73
CA ALA A 167 -26.46 -10.71 -14.02
C ALA A 167 -26.06 -9.70 -15.11
N ASP A 168 -26.73 -8.54 -15.17
CA ASP A 168 -26.36 -7.46 -16.11
C ASP A 168 -24.90 -7.02 -15.89
N LEU A 169 -24.50 -6.75 -14.65
CA LEU A 169 -23.12 -6.35 -14.31
C LEU A 169 -22.10 -7.47 -14.56
N GLN A 170 -22.48 -8.73 -14.34
CA GLN A 170 -21.62 -9.87 -14.58
C GLN A 170 -21.39 -10.15 -16.07
N GLY A 171 -22.37 -9.82 -16.92
CA GLY A 171 -22.37 -10.14 -18.35
C GLY A 171 -22.02 -8.96 -19.27
N VAL A 172 -22.00 -7.73 -18.76
CA VAL A 172 -21.80 -6.55 -19.61
C VAL A 172 -20.37 -6.46 -20.17
N THR A 173 -20.32 -6.20 -21.47
CA THR A 173 -19.09 -6.03 -22.26
C THR A 173 -19.02 -4.64 -22.89
N PHE A 174 -17.82 -4.18 -23.22
CA PHE A 174 -17.58 -3.01 -24.05
C PHE A 174 -16.78 -3.40 -25.30
N ASP A 175 -17.10 -2.78 -26.43
CA ASP A 175 -16.47 -3.06 -27.73
C ASP A 175 -15.76 -1.84 -28.36
N ASN A 176 -15.82 -0.67 -27.69
CA ASN A 176 -15.24 0.57 -28.17
C ASN A 176 -14.81 1.48 -26.98
N PRO A 177 -13.74 2.29 -27.08
CA PRO A 177 -12.77 2.44 -28.15
C PRO A 177 -11.40 1.78 -27.87
N PHE A 178 -11.33 0.66 -27.16
CA PHE A 178 -10.04 0.02 -26.81
C PHE A 178 -9.72 -1.22 -27.68
N GLY A 179 -10.32 -1.30 -28.87
CA GLY A 179 -10.09 -2.34 -29.86
C GLY A 179 -9.19 -1.88 -31.02
N ILE A 180 -9.39 -2.51 -32.17
CA ILE A 180 -8.68 -2.21 -33.42
C ILE A 180 -9.73 -1.80 -34.48
N THR A 181 -9.43 -0.80 -35.29
CA THR A 181 -10.27 -0.37 -36.41
C THR A 181 -10.23 -1.38 -37.57
N ALA A 182 -11.13 -1.24 -38.54
CA ALA A 182 -11.17 -2.10 -39.73
C ALA A 182 -9.87 -2.01 -40.56
N GLU A 183 -9.17 -0.87 -40.53
CA GLU A 183 -7.91 -0.62 -41.23
C GLU A 183 -6.70 -1.23 -40.51
N GLY A 184 -6.89 -1.67 -39.27
CA GLY A 184 -5.86 -2.24 -38.42
C GLY A 184 -5.18 -1.21 -37.50
N LYS A 185 -5.83 -0.09 -37.14
CA LYS A 185 -5.24 0.88 -36.19
C LYS A 185 -5.76 0.67 -34.77
N ALA A 186 -4.96 0.96 -33.76
CA ALA A 186 -5.47 1.02 -32.39
C ALA A 186 -6.53 2.13 -32.29
N GLN A 187 -7.66 1.84 -31.65
CA GLN A 187 -8.72 2.83 -31.46
C GLN A 187 -8.37 3.86 -30.38
N THR A 188 -7.49 3.52 -29.43
CA THR A 188 -7.03 4.43 -28.36
C THR A 188 -5.52 4.37 -28.18
N THR A 189 -4.86 5.51 -28.36
CA THR A 189 -3.40 5.68 -28.22
C THR A 189 -3.02 6.69 -27.14
N GLU A 190 -3.99 7.38 -26.56
CA GLU A 190 -3.84 8.36 -25.49
C GLU A 190 -4.94 8.16 -24.46
N VAL A 191 -4.73 8.62 -23.22
CA VAL A 191 -5.78 8.59 -22.19
C VAL A 191 -6.95 9.46 -22.66
N PRO A 192 -8.20 8.93 -22.71
CA PRO A 192 -9.36 9.72 -23.08
C PRO A 192 -9.51 11.00 -22.24
N THR A 193 -9.37 12.15 -22.88
CA THR A 193 -9.36 13.45 -22.21
C THR A 193 -10.65 13.70 -21.44
N GLY A 194 -10.54 14.04 -20.16
CA GLY A 194 -11.69 14.32 -19.28
C GLY A 194 -12.54 13.11 -18.93
N LYS A 195 -12.12 11.90 -19.31
CA LYS A 195 -12.84 10.64 -19.11
C LYS A 195 -11.98 9.58 -18.43
N GLY A 196 -10.66 9.61 -18.59
CA GLY A 196 -9.75 8.63 -18.01
C GLY A 196 -9.85 7.26 -18.69
N LEU A 197 -9.22 6.25 -18.07
CA LEU A 197 -9.30 4.85 -18.50
C LEU A 197 -10.41 4.11 -17.76
N PRO A 198 -11.08 3.12 -18.38
CA PRO A 198 -12.11 2.35 -17.70
C PRO A 198 -11.49 1.52 -16.59
N ILE A 199 -12.06 1.62 -15.40
CA ILE A 199 -11.55 0.99 -14.18
C ILE A 199 -12.72 0.29 -13.50
N SER A 200 -12.54 -0.96 -13.08
CA SER A 200 -13.63 -1.73 -12.49
C SER A 200 -13.14 -2.72 -11.44
N ARG A 201 -14.04 -3.13 -10.55
CA ARG A 201 -13.80 -4.19 -9.57
C ARG A 201 -15.10 -4.83 -9.12
N ALA A 202 -15.08 -6.14 -8.86
CA ALA A 202 -16.16 -6.87 -8.22
C ALA A 202 -15.60 -7.61 -7.00
N ILE A 203 -16.05 -7.24 -5.79
CA ILE A 203 -15.59 -7.80 -4.53
C ILE A 203 -16.78 -8.39 -3.78
N THR A 204 -16.61 -9.56 -3.20
CA THR A 204 -17.67 -10.29 -2.51
C THR A 204 -17.32 -10.56 -1.06
N ASN A 205 -18.33 -10.93 -0.26
CA ASN A 205 -18.18 -11.44 1.09
C ASN A 205 -17.55 -10.44 2.09
N ILE A 206 -17.83 -9.15 1.95
CA ILE A 206 -17.35 -8.12 2.88
C ILE A 206 -18.21 -8.18 4.14
N ALA A 207 -17.66 -8.64 5.26
CA ALA A 207 -18.34 -8.63 6.55
C ALA A 207 -18.50 -7.19 7.06
N ILE A 208 -19.72 -6.74 7.32
CA ILE A 208 -19.98 -5.31 7.56
C ILE A 208 -19.95 -4.89 9.04
N ALA A 209 -19.88 -5.84 9.99
CA ALA A 209 -19.94 -5.55 11.43
C ALA A 209 -18.92 -4.49 11.88
N ASP A 210 -17.69 -4.57 11.37
CA ASP A 210 -16.60 -3.65 11.73
C ASP A 210 -16.51 -2.41 10.83
N HIS A 211 -17.32 -2.35 9.77
CA HIS A 211 -17.26 -1.29 8.75
C HIS A 211 -18.43 -0.29 8.82
N VAL A 212 -19.49 -0.62 9.54
CA VAL A 212 -20.71 0.19 9.60
C VAL A 212 -20.72 1.13 10.79
N ALA A 213 -21.38 2.28 10.60
CA ALA A 213 -21.72 3.20 11.66
C ALA A 213 -23.09 3.83 11.43
N ASP A 214 -23.64 4.44 12.48
CA ASP A 214 -24.92 5.16 12.44
C ASP A 214 -24.76 6.60 11.89
N THR A 215 -23.52 7.03 11.63
CA THR A 215 -23.20 8.35 11.06
C THR A 215 -22.05 8.25 10.05
N GLU A 216 -22.00 9.16 9.09
CA GLU A 216 -20.88 9.27 8.13
C GLU A 216 -19.52 9.44 8.83
N ALA A 217 -19.47 10.27 9.88
CA ALA A 217 -18.26 10.52 10.64
C ALA A 217 -17.75 9.26 11.35
N GLY A 218 -18.66 8.44 11.89
CA GLY A 218 -18.32 7.15 12.48
C GLY A 218 -17.83 6.14 11.44
N ALA A 219 -18.44 6.13 10.24
CA ALA A 219 -18.05 5.22 9.17
C ALA A 219 -16.66 5.54 8.61
N LYS A 220 -16.26 6.81 8.61
CA LYS A 220 -14.92 7.26 8.17
C LYS A 220 -13.78 6.60 8.95
N GLY A 221 -13.97 6.30 10.23
CA GLY A 221 -12.99 5.58 11.06
C GLY A 221 -12.98 4.05 10.84
N LYS A 222 -13.87 3.54 9.98
CA LYS A 222 -14.13 2.11 9.76
C LYS A 222 -14.08 1.73 8.27
N GLY A 223 -13.32 2.49 7.47
CA GLY A 223 -13.39 2.41 6.01
C GLY A 223 -13.09 1.03 5.42
N ILE A 224 -13.72 0.73 4.30
CA ILE A 224 -13.45 -0.45 3.47
C ILE A 224 -12.51 0.01 2.34
N SER A 225 -11.31 -0.54 2.30
CA SER A 225 -10.36 -0.28 1.21
C SER A 225 -10.55 -1.28 0.07
N ILE A 226 -10.69 -0.78 -1.17
CA ILE A 226 -10.90 -1.56 -2.38
C ILE A 226 -9.85 -1.14 -3.43
N PRO A 227 -8.93 -2.04 -3.81
CA PRO A 227 -8.07 -1.79 -4.96
C PRO A 227 -8.88 -1.91 -6.25
N LEU A 228 -8.65 -0.96 -7.15
CA LEU A 228 -9.27 -0.87 -8.45
C LEU A 228 -8.29 -1.29 -9.54
N VAL A 229 -8.81 -1.90 -10.60
CA VAL A 229 -8.01 -2.38 -11.73
C VAL A 229 -8.53 -1.78 -13.03
N ARG A 230 -7.63 -1.40 -13.92
CA ARG A 230 -8.00 -0.98 -15.28
C ARG A 230 -8.58 -2.17 -16.03
N ALA A 231 -9.59 -1.92 -16.86
CA ALA A 231 -10.18 -2.93 -17.76
C ALA A 231 -9.41 -3.10 -19.08
N VAL A 232 -8.27 -2.44 -19.21
CA VAL A 232 -7.42 -2.40 -20.40
C VAL A 232 -5.95 -2.64 -20.02
N SER A 233 -5.13 -2.91 -21.03
CA SER A 233 -3.68 -3.00 -20.92
C SER A 233 -3.00 -2.04 -21.87
N LYS A 234 -1.77 -1.69 -21.54
CA LYS A 234 -0.95 -0.74 -22.27
C LYS A 234 0.13 -1.50 -23.02
N LEU A 235 0.18 -1.36 -24.35
CA LEU A 235 1.23 -1.92 -25.19
C LEU A 235 2.06 -0.77 -25.74
N HIS A 236 3.38 -0.83 -25.57
CA HIS A 236 4.26 0.18 -26.13
C HIS A 236 5.63 -0.34 -26.57
N PHE A 237 6.22 0.40 -27.50
CA PHE A 237 7.45 0.04 -28.20
C PHE A 237 8.54 1.08 -27.96
N TYR A 238 9.76 0.58 -27.79
CA TYR A 238 10.97 1.39 -27.66
C TYR A 238 12.03 0.88 -28.64
N PHE A 239 12.75 1.80 -29.28
CA PHE A 239 13.81 1.49 -30.22
C PHE A 239 15.11 2.24 -29.93
N ALA A 240 16.21 1.50 -29.93
CA ALA A 240 17.55 2.05 -29.83
C ALA A 240 18.50 1.46 -30.88
N ARG A 241 19.62 2.14 -31.12
CA ARG A 241 20.71 1.66 -31.95
C ARG A 241 22.05 1.95 -31.30
N THR A 242 23.05 1.12 -31.57
CA THR A 242 24.42 1.46 -31.15
C THR A 242 24.90 2.74 -31.84
N ALA A 243 25.62 3.58 -31.09
CA ALA A 243 26.27 4.79 -31.56
C ALA A 243 27.67 4.54 -32.14
N ASP A 244 28.14 3.28 -32.14
CA ASP A 244 29.38 2.88 -32.78
C ASP A 244 29.32 3.16 -34.29
N ALA A 245 30.26 3.99 -34.77
CA ALA A 245 30.33 4.40 -36.16
C ALA A 245 30.61 3.22 -37.10
N ASP A 246 31.33 2.21 -36.64
CA ASP A 246 31.68 1.02 -37.42
C ASP A 246 30.55 -0.03 -37.42
N ALA A 247 29.45 0.23 -36.70
CA ALA A 247 28.34 -0.70 -36.57
C ALA A 247 27.32 -0.65 -37.71
N LEU A 248 27.43 0.32 -38.64
CA LEU A 248 26.54 0.50 -39.80
C LEU A 248 25.04 0.65 -39.42
N THR A 249 24.76 1.33 -38.30
CA THR A 249 23.39 1.55 -37.81
C THR A 249 22.83 2.94 -38.15
N GLU A 250 23.62 3.81 -38.77
CA GLU A 250 23.26 5.21 -39.04
C GLU A 250 22.06 5.39 -39.99
N ASN A 251 21.75 4.37 -40.79
CA ASN A 251 20.64 4.40 -41.76
C ASN A 251 19.51 3.42 -41.42
N VAL A 252 19.54 2.78 -40.24
CA VAL A 252 18.49 1.83 -39.87
C VAL A 252 17.18 2.55 -39.60
N LYS A 253 16.07 1.96 -40.02
CA LYS A 253 14.73 2.41 -39.64
C LYS A 253 13.77 1.25 -39.48
N VAL A 254 12.81 1.42 -38.58
CA VAL A 254 11.64 0.54 -38.50
C VAL A 254 10.63 1.04 -39.52
N THR A 255 10.21 0.19 -40.46
CA THR A 255 9.27 0.59 -41.53
C THR A 255 7.82 0.43 -41.10
N LYS A 256 7.53 -0.61 -40.32
CA LYS A 256 6.21 -0.87 -39.73
C LYS A 256 6.29 -1.93 -38.63
N ILE A 257 5.27 -1.97 -37.79
CA ILE A 257 5.09 -3.01 -36.78
C ILE A 257 3.71 -3.62 -36.99
N GLU A 258 3.64 -4.95 -37.02
CA GLU A 258 2.40 -5.69 -37.18
C GLU A 258 2.21 -6.65 -36.02
N ILE A 259 1.07 -6.57 -35.32
CA ILE A 259 0.61 -7.61 -34.39
C ILE A 259 -0.38 -8.48 -35.12
N ASP A 260 -0.23 -9.80 -34.98
CA ASP A 260 -1.02 -10.78 -35.67
C ASP A 260 -2.53 -10.56 -35.43
N GLY A 261 -3.32 -10.79 -36.47
CA GLY A 261 -4.78 -10.86 -36.34
C GLY A 261 -5.18 -11.98 -35.39
N ASN A 262 -6.42 -11.92 -34.92
CA ASN A 262 -6.96 -12.81 -33.89
C ASN A 262 -6.25 -12.72 -32.53
N THR A 263 -5.53 -11.62 -32.27
CA THR A 263 -4.87 -11.37 -30.97
C THR A 263 -5.82 -10.75 -29.96
N PHE A 264 -6.61 -9.75 -30.36
CA PHE A 264 -7.49 -8.99 -29.46
C PHE A 264 -8.96 -9.37 -29.67
N PRO A 265 -9.74 -9.52 -28.59
CA PRO A 265 -11.14 -9.92 -28.70
C PRO A 265 -11.98 -8.81 -29.33
N THR A 266 -13.16 -9.14 -29.88
CA THR A 266 -14.11 -8.17 -30.44
C THR A 266 -14.80 -7.32 -29.37
N GLU A 267 -14.86 -7.81 -28.13
CA GLU A 267 -15.41 -7.14 -26.95
C GLU A 267 -14.74 -7.68 -25.68
N SER A 268 -14.80 -6.93 -24.58
CA SER A 268 -14.26 -7.36 -23.28
C SER A 268 -15.27 -7.11 -22.16
N TYR A 269 -15.29 -8.00 -21.18
CA TYR A 269 -16.09 -7.82 -19.97
C TYR A 269 -15.61 -6.59 -19.20
N VAL A 270 -16.55 -5.77 -18.76
CA VAL A 270 -16.26 -4.57 -17.99
C VAL A 270 -15.68 -4.97 -16.65
N PHE A 271 -16.38 -5.84 -15.92
CA PHE A 271 -15.95 -6.32 -14.61
C PHE A 271 -15.08 -7.56 -14.73
N PRO A 272 -14.03 -7.70 -13.88
CA PRO A 272 -13.32 -8.96 -13.74
C PRO A 272 -14.23 -9.98 -13.04
N ASP A 273 -13.71 -11.18 -12.79
CA ASP A 273 -14.39 -12.12 -11.90
C ASP A 273 -14.56 -11.53 -10.50
N GLU A 274 -15.60 -12.00 -9.82
CA GLU A 274 -15.82 -11.67 -8.41
C GLU A 274 -14.70 -12.27 -7.56
N GLU A 275 -14.04 -11.44 -6.75
CA GLU A 275 -13.03 -11.89 -5.79
C GLU A 275 -13.58 -11.79 -4.36
N ASP A 276 -13.30 -12.79 -3.52
CA ASP A 276 -13.62 -12.74 -2.09
C ASP A 276 -12.75 -11.68 -1.40
N TYR A 277 -13.35 -10.78 -0.62
CA TYR A 277 -12.65 -9.68 0.05
C TYR A 277 -11.48 -10.15 0.93
N ALA A 278 -11.60 -11.32 1.55
CA ALA A 278 -10.56 -11.86 2.41
C ALA A 278 -9.33 -12.35 1.63
N THR A 279 -9.46 -12.63 0.34
CA THR A 279 -8.36 -13.14 -0.51
C THR A 279 -8.07 -12.29 -1.73
N ALA A 280 -8.84 -11.22 -1.97
CA ALA A 280 -8.73 -10.39 -3.14
C ALA A 280 -7.32 -9.78 -3.24
N ASP A 281 -6.63 -10.10 -4.33
CA ASP A 281 -5.31 -9.58 -4.67
C ASP A 281 -5.50 -8.72 -5.91
N ALA A 282 -5.13 -7.44 -5.81
CA ALA A 282 -5.25 -6.47 -6.89
C ALA A 282 -4.60 -6.96 -8.21
N ASN A 283 -3.64 -7.89 -8.12
CA ASN A 283 -2.70 -8.14 -9.19
C ASN A 283 -2.66 -9.55 -9.74
N LYS A 284 -2.97 -10.60 -8.97
CA LYS A 284 -2.85 -11.98 -9.46
C LYS A 284 -4.10 -12.53 -10.13
N ALA A 285 -5.28 -12.08 -9.71
CA ALA A 285 -6.56 -12.69 -10.08
C ALA A 285 -7.51 -11.78 -10.87
N ALA A 286 -7.07 -10.56 -11.24
CA ALA A 286 -7.89 -9.59 -11.99
C ALA A 286 -8.26 -10.04 -13.43
N THR A 287 -7.98 -11.28 -13.81
CA THR A 287 -8.37 -11.87 -15.09
C THR A 287 -9.77 -12.44 -14.93
N SER A 288 -10.70 -12.13 -15.83
CA SER A 288 -11.95 -12.85 -15.83
C SER A 288 -11.75 -14.26 -16.41
N ASN A 289 -12.03 -15.31 -15.65
CA ASN A 289 -12.14 -16.67 -16.20
C ASN A 289 -13.35 -16.81 -17.15
N LYS A 290 -14.22 -15.77 -17.25
CA LYS A 290 -15.32 -15.69 -18.23
C LYS A 290 -14.83 -15.47 -19.66
N TYR A 291 -13.53 -15.29 -19.91
CA TYR A 291 -12.98 -15.37 -21.27
C TYR A 291 -13.12 -16.82 -21.78
N GLY A 292 -14.29 -17.16 -22.33
CA GLY A 292 -14.53 -18.40 -23.07
C GLY A 292 -13.75 -18.42 -24.39
N THR A 293 -14.38 -18.81 -25.49
CA THR A 293 -13.83 -18.61 -26.85
C THR A 293 -14.43 -17.32 -27.43
N PRO A 294 -13.99 -16.11 -27.01
CA PRO A 294 -14.50 -14.89 -27.60
C PRO A 294 -14.16 -14.87 -29.09
N SER A 295 -14.98 -14.15 -29.86
CA SER A 295 -14.57 -13.82 -31.23
C SER A 295 -13.39 -12.84 -31.16
N TYR A 296 -12.43 -13.00 -32.05
CA TYR A 296 -11.30 -12.09 -32.15
C TYR A 296 -11.37 -11.29 -33.43
N VAL A 297 -10.76 -10.11 -33.40
CA VAL A 297 -10.63 -9.27 -34.58
C VAL A 297 -9.64 -9.93 -35.53
N PRO A 298 -10.03 -10.36 -36.74
CA PRO A 298 -9.13 -11.04 -37.68
C PRO A 298 -8.10 -10.08 -38.29
N THR A 299 -8.38 -8.78 -38.26
CA THR A 299 -7.48 -7.73 -38.73
C THR A 299 -6.25 -7.61 -37.82
N LEU A 300 -5.08 -7.52 -38.42
CA LEU A 300 -3.83 -7.24 -37.74
C LEU A 300 -3.76 -5.79 -37.21
N LEU A 301 -3.08 -5.56 -36.08
CA LEU A 301 -2.76 -4.22 -35.62
C LEU A 301 -1.51 -3.73 -36.35
N LYS A 302 -1.61 -2.60 -37.03
CA LYS A 302 -0.54 -1.90 -37.71
C LYS A 302 -0.17 -0.69 -36.88
N LEU A 303 1.11 -0.59 -36.53
CA LEU A 303 1.68 0.60 -35.91
C LEU A 303 2.72 1.20 -36.86
N ASP A 304 2.91 2.50 -36.71
CA ASP A 304 3.77 3.26 -37.60
C ASP A 304 5.24 2.86 -37.42
N GLY A 305 6.00 3.04 -38.51
CA GLY A 305 7.46 2.91 -38.48
C GLY A 305 8.12 3.97 -37.59
N VAL A 306 9.42 3.80 -37.37
CA VAL A 306 10.26 4.73 -36.61
C VAL A 306 11.47 5.07 -37.46
N GLU A 307 11.56 6.34 -37.86
CA GLU A 307 12.67 6.84 -38.66
C GLU A 307 13.97 6.85 -37.85
N ASN A 308 15.13 6.75 -38.52
CA ASN A 308 16.43 6.68 -37.84
C ASN A 308 16.64 7.82 -36.83
N ALA A 309 16.23 9.04 -37.21
CA ALA A 309 16.34 10.24 -36.38
C ALA A 309 15.58 10.13 -35.04
N GLN A 310 14.58 9.26 -34.96
CA GLN A 310 13.78 9.00 -33.76
C GLN A 310 14.26 7.75 -33.00
N ILE A 311 15.09 6.90 -33.61
CA ILE A 311 15.72 5.75 -32.94
C ILE A 311 16.92 6.27 -32.14
N LYS A 312 16.87 6.12 -30.82
CA LYS A 312 17.92 6.65 -29.94
C LYS A 312 19.26 5.96 -30.21
N ALA A 313 20.28 6.74 -30.54
CA ALA A 313 21.67 6.26 -30.56
C ALA A 313 22.22 6.20 -29.13
N VAL A 314 22.75 5.04 -28.72
CA VAL A 314 23.30 4.78 -27.38
C VAL A 314 24.61 4.02 -27.49
N ALA A 315 25.51 4.16 -26.50
CA ALA A 315 26.81 3.49 -26.51
C ALA A 315 26.68 1.96 -26.50
N ASP A 316 25.80 1.42 -25.66
CA ASP A 316 25.50 -0.01 -25.58
C ASP A 316 23.98 -0.23 -25.46
N PRO A 317 23.31 -0.69 -26.53
CA PRO A 317 21.88 -1.00 -26.46
C PRO A 317 21.54 -2.16 -25.50
N LEU A 318 22.49 -3.07 -25.21
CA LEU A 318 22.22 -4.19 -24.30
C LEU A 318 22.02 -3.74 -22.85
N ALA A 319 22.62 -2.61 -22.46
CA ALA A 319 22.47 -2.02 -21.14
C ALA A 319 21.04 -1.56 -20.81
N TYR A 320 20.18 -1.43 -21.83
CA TYR A 320 18.78 -1.04 -21.68
C TYR A 320 17.84 -2.21 -21.49
N LYS A 321 18.31 -3.46 -21.58
CA LYS A 321 17.51 -4.62 -21.15
C LYS A 321 17.28 -4.57 -19.64
N ARG A 322 16.14 -5.11 -19.18
CA ARG A 322 15.88 -5.20 -17.74
C ARG A 322 16.92 -6.10 -17.08
N GLY A 323 17.65 -5.55 -16.11
CA GLY A 323 18.71 -6.25 -15.39
C GLY A 323 18.18 -7.21 -14.31
N PRO A 324 18.97 -8.21 -13.89
CA PRO A 324 18.61 -9.07 -12.77
C PRO A 324 18.48 -8.24 -11.47
N GLY A 325 17.33 -8.34 -10.81
CA GLY A 325 17.03 -7.58 -9.59
C GLY A 325 16.68 -6.11 -9.80
N GLU A 326 16.66 -5.62 -11.05
CA GLU A 326 16.18 -4.29 -11.38
C GLU A 326 14.67 -4.22 -11.22
N THR A 327 14.16 -3.19 -10.53
CA THR A 327 12.72 -3.02 -10.42
C THR A 327 12.10 -2.64 -11.77
N ALA A 328 10.87 -3.09 -12.03
CA ALA A 328 10.12 -2.72 -13.22
C ALA A 328 9.99 -1.19 -13.36
N GLN A 329 9.79 -0.47 -12.25
CA GLN A 329 9.75 1.00 -12.29
C GLN A 329 11.10 1.62 -12.66
N THR A 330 12.21 1.13 -12.11
CA THR A 330 13.56 1.62 -12.47
C THR A 330 13.80 1.42 -13.96
N TYR A 331 13.47 0.23 -14.47
CA TYR A 331 13.53 -0.09 -15.88
C TYR A 331 12.70 0.89 -16.72
N MET A 332 11.42 1.09 -16.36
CA MET A 332 10.54 2.00 -17.12
C MET A 332 10.96 3.46 -17.04
N ASN A 333 11.49 3.93 -15.92
CA ASN A 333 12.04 5.27 -15.81
C ASN A 333 13.22 5.46 -16.79
N ARG A 334 14.12 4.48 -16.86
CA ARG A 334 15.25 4.50 -17.80
C ARG A 334 14.75 4.50 -19.26
N MET A 335 13.83 3.60 -19.60
CA MET A 335 13.27 3.52 -20.97
C MET A 335 12.60 4.83 -21.39
N ASN A 336 11.76 5.41 -20.53
CA ASN A 336 11.05 6.66 -20.82
C ASN A 336 11.98 7.87 -20.94
N ASN A 337 13.00 7.98 -20.08
CA ASN A 337 13.86 9.16 -20.03
C ASN A 337 15.01 9.11 -21.05
N GLU A 338 15.57 7.93 -21.30
CA GLU A 338 16.80 7.80 -22.07
C GLU A 338 16.57 7.36 -23.52
N ILE A 339 15.59 6.49 -23.76
CA ILE A 339 15.25 6.00 -25.10
C ILE A 339 14.12 6.82 -25.72
N GLY A 340 13.06 7.08 -24.96
CA GLY A 340 11.82 7.71 -25.45
C GLY A 340 10.90 6.69 -26.13
N GLY A 341 9.61 6.74 -25.80
CA GLY A 341 8.61 5.82 -26.37
C GLY A 341 8.25 6.18 -27.81
N HIS A 342 7.89 5.17 -28.61
CA HIS A 342 7.58 5.34 -30.03
C HIS A 342 6.10 5.11 -30.34
N ASN A 343 5.64 3.87 -30.21
CA ASN A 343 4.24 3.51 -30.42
C ASN A 343 3.62 3.12 -29.08
N LEU A 344 2.44 3.66 -28.76
CA LEU A 344 1.68 3.34 -27.54
C LEU A 344 0.22 3.07 -27.91
N SER A 345 -0.38 2.05 -27.30
CA SER A 345 -1.78 1.71 -27.49
C SER A 345 -2.40 1.18 -26.19
N TYR A 346 -3.62 1.59 -25.91
CA TYR A 346 -4.45 1.02 -24.86
C TYR A 346 -5.42 0.04 -25.49
N LEU A 347 -5.32 -1.23 -25.11
CA LEU A 347 -5.99 -2.33 -25.77
C LEU A 347 -6.78 -3.15 -24.75
N ARG A 348 -7.89 -3.72 -25.23
CA ARG A 348 -8.62 -4.78 -24.53
C ARG A 348 -7.69 -5.92 -24.16
N GLU A 349 -7.95 -6.53 -23.01
CA GLU A 349 -7.18 -7.69 -22.57
C GLU A 349 -7.41 -8.91 -23.46
N THR A 350 -6.44 -9.82 -23.46
CA THR A 350 -6.50 -11.05 -24.24
C THR A 350 -5.87 -12.22 -23.49
N ASN A 351 -6.44 -13.41 -23.69
CA ASN A 351 -5.85 -14.69 -23.26
C ASN A 351 -5.05 -15.36 -24.41
N MET A 352 -4.89 -14.69 -25.55
CA MET A 352 -4.05 -15.14 -26.67
C MET A 352 -2.63 -14.58 -26.53
N PRO A 353 -1.59 -15.31 -26.99
CA PRO A 353 -0.25 -14.77 -27.01
C PRO A 353 -0.19 -13.61 -28.00
N ILE A 354 0.46 -12.51 -27.61
CA ILE A 354 0.65 -11.36 -28.50
C ILE A 354 1.86 -11.67 -29.37
N LYS A 355 1.60 -12.00 -30.64
CA LYS A 355 2.62 -12.28 -31.65
C LYS A 355 2.67 -11.14 -32.65
N GLY A 356 3.87 -10.81 -33.11
CA GLY A 356 4.02 -9.76 -34.09
C GLY A 356 5.37 -9.78 -34.79
N LYS A 357 5.49 -8.92 -35.79
CA LYS A 357 6.70 -8.70 -36.58
C LYS A 357 7.03 -7.22 -36.63
N ILE A 358 8.31 -6.90 -36.43
CA ILE A 358 8.88 -5.59 -36.65
C ILE A 358 9.64 -5.64 -37.97
N TYR A 359 9.23 -4.80 -38.92
CA TYR A 359 9.86 -4.67 -40.23
C TYR A 359 10.83 -3.50 -40.22
N TYR A 360 11.97 -3.66 -40.88
CA TYR A 360 13.05 -2.68 -40.82
C TYR A 360 13.92 -2.71 -42.07
N GLN A 361 14.60 -1.59 -42.33
CA GLN A 361 15.59 -1.44 -43.38
C GLN A 361 16.93 -1.04 -42.76
N LEU A 362 18.02 -1.45 -43.41
CA LEU A 362 19.39 -1.11 -42.99
C LEU A 362 19.96 0.13 -43.69
N ALA A 363 19.38 0.48 -44.83
CA ALA A 363 19.74 1.62 -45.64
C ALA A 363 18.49 2.15 -46.33
N GLU A 364 18.51 3.44 -46.67
CA GLU A 364 17.44 4.06 -47.44
C GLU A 364 17.24 3.33 -48.79
N GLY A 365 16.00 2.94 -49.10
CA GLY A 365 15.69 2.15 -50.29
C GLY A 365 16.20 0.71 -50.27
N GLY A 366 16.78 0.24 -49.16
CA GLY A 366 17.28 -1.12 -49.00
C GLY A 366 16.17 -2.19 -48.89
N VAL A 367 16.56 -3.45 -48.95
CA VAL A 367 15.63 -4.58 -48.78
C VAL A 367 15.02 -4.56 -47.36
N GLU A 368 13.70 -4.63 -47.28
CA GLU A 368 12.98 -4.75 -46.01
C GLU A 368 13.22 -6.14 -45.39
N LYS A 369 13.61 -6.13 -44.11
CA LYS A 369 13.79 -7.31 -43.26
C LYS A 369 12.70 -7.32 -42.19
N SER A 370 12.52 -8.44 -41.50
CA SER A 370 11.57 -8.54 -40.39
C SER A 370 12.09 -9.41 -39.27
N GLN A 371 11.79 -9.05 -38.02
CA GLN A 371 12.04 -9.86 -36.83
C GLN A 371 10.75 -10.09 -36.05
N GLY A 372 10.47 -11.35 -35.70
CA GLY A 372 9.27 -11.73 -34.95
C GLY A 372 9.47 -11.72 -33.44
N PHE A 373 8.41 -11.47 -32.68
CA PHE A 373 8.37 -11.63 -31.23
C PHE A 373 7.10 -12.35 -30.77
N THR A 374 7.10 -12.82 -29.53
CA THR A 374 5.94 -13.45 -28.89
C THR A 374 5.95 -13.14 -27.41
N ILE A 375 4.94 -12.39 -26.96
CA ILE A 375 4.62 -12.24 -25.54
C ILE A 375 3.64 -13.37 -25.20
N PRO A 376 3.98 -14.29 -24.28
CA PRO A 376 3.14 -15.43 -23.94
C PRO A 376 1.82 -14.99 -23.29
N SER A 377 0.77 -15.81 -23.41
CA SER A 377 -0.55 -15.49 -22.86
C SER A 377 -0.74 -15.80 -21.39
N SER A 378 -0.15 -16.88 -20.89
CA SER A 378 -0.41 -17.44 -19.55
C SER A 378 -0.09 -16.41 -18.45
N GLY A 379 -1.13 -15.72 -17.96
CA GLY A 379 -1.04 -14.73 -16.88
C GLY A 379 -0.48 -13.36 -17.28
N ASN A 380 -0.26 -13.11 -18.59
CA ASN A 380 0.63 -12.05 -19.03
C ASN A 380 -0.04 -10.97 -19.91
N ALA A 381 -0.96 -11.33 -20.81
CA ALA A 381 -1.67 -10.37 -21.67
C ALA A 381 -3.06 -9.94 -21.13
N ILE A 382 -3.22 -10.04 -19.81
CA ILE A 382 -4.45 -9.75 -19.06
C ILE A 382 -4.57 -8.25 -18.72
N ARG A 383 -5.74 -7.78 -18.28
CA ARG A 383 -5.97 -6.36 -17.92
C ARG A 383 -5.00 -5.82 -16.88
N ASN A 384 -4.86 -4.50 -16.81
CA ASN A 384 -3.99 -3.78 -15.86
C ASN A 384 -2.51 -4.23 -15.94
N ARG A 385 -2.00 -4.33 -17.17
CA ARG A 385 -0.60 -4.64 -17.49
C ARG A 385 0.01 -3.60 -18.42
N GLU A 386 1.29 -3.32 -18.19
CA GLU A 386 2.16 -2.59 -19.10
C GLU A 386 3.05 -3.61 -19.82
N LEU A 387 2.88 -3.68 -21.14
CA LEU A 387 3.51 -4.62 -22.06
C LEU A 387 4.54 -3.86 -22.90
N VAL A 388 5.82 -4.11 -22.65
CA VAL A 388 6.93 -3.46 -23.36
C VAL A 388 7.50 -4.39 -24.40
N VAL A 389 7.75 -3.85 -25.60
CA VAL A 389 8.68 -4.45 -26.57
C VAL A 389 9.82 -3.49 -26.81
N TYR A 390 11.04 -3.93 -26.50
CA TYR A 390 12.27 -3.19 -26.76
C TYR A 390 13.01 -3.81 -27.95
N GLY A 391 13.06 -3.06 -29.05
CA GLY A 391 13.87 -3.41 -30.22
C GLY A 391 15.18 -2.65 -30.24
N TYR A 392 16.29 -3.33 -30.51
CA TYR A 392 17.59 -2.67 -30.58
C TYR A 392 18.50 -3.19 -31.68
N PHE A 393 19.21 -2.26 -32.33
CA PHE A 393 20.11 -2.54 -33.44
C PHE A 393 21.57 -2.64 -32.97
N LEU A 394 22.20 -3.79 -33.24
CA LEU A 394 23.62 -4.06 -33.00
C LEU A 394 24.45 -3.91 -34.30
N GLN A 395 25.75 -4.24 -34.23
CA GLN A 395 26.67 -4.24 -35.37
C GLN A 395 26.11 -4.99 -36.58
N GLY A 396 26.25 -4.39 -37.77
CA GLY A 396 25.70 -4.91 -39.03
C GLY A 396 24.19 -4.71 -39.17
N GLY A 397 23.57 -3.94 -38.27
CA GLY A 397 22.14 -3.62 -38.29
C GLY A 397 21.24 -4.79 -37.85
N ALA A 398 21.75 -5.77 -37.12
CA ALA A 398 20.95 -6.86 -36.60
C ALA A 398 19.93 -6.33 -35.57
N LEU A 399 18.62 -6.53 -35.83
CA LEU A 399 17.55 -6.18 -34.90
C LEU A 399 17.34 -7.31 -33.89
N CYS A 400 17.59 -7.00 -32.61
CA CYS A 400 17.29 -7.87 -31.48
C CYS A 400 16.04 -7.35 -30.76
N LEU A 401 15.27 -8.26 -30.16
CA LEU A 401 14.03 -7.93 -29.44
C LEU A 401 14.06 -8.49 -28.03
N ASP A 402 13.62 -7.68 -27.07
CA ASP A 402 13.33 -8.05 -25.69
C ASP A 402 11.91 -7.59 -25.34
N TRP A 403 11.23 -8.26 -24.42
CA TRP A 403 9.88 -7.87 -24.00
C TRP A 403 9.68 -8.06 -22.52
N GLN A 404 8.82 -7.24 -21.92
CA GLN A 404 8.50 -7.26 -20.50
C GLN A 404 6.99 -7.17 -20.30
N VAL A 405 6.50 -7.85 -19.27
CA VAL A 405 5.11 -7.77 -18.82
C VAL A 405 5.12 -7.35 -17.36
N MET A 406 4.59 -6.17 -17.09
CA MET A 406 4.67 -5.57 -15.77
C MET A 406 3.26 -5.23 -15.26
N PRO A 407 2.91 -5.63 -14.03
CA PRO A 407 1.74 -5.10 -13.34
C PRO A 407 1.75 -3.56 -13.28
N TRP A 408 0.63 -2.95 -13.65
CA TRP A 408 0.51 -1.51 -13.79
C TRP A 408 -0.15 -0.89 -12.56
N ASN A 409 0.65 -0.65 -11.53
CA ASN A 409 0.23 -0.28 -10.18
C ASN A 409 1.14 0.77 -9.54
N LYS A 410 0.74 1.31 -8.40
CA LYS A 410 1.67 2.09 -7.56
C LYS A 410 2.82 1.19 -7.09
N VAL A 411 4.02 1.69 -7.31
CA VAL A 411 5.32 1.01 -7.07
C VAL A 411 5.65 0.95 -5.57
N THR A 412 4.89 1.67 -4.76
CA THR A 412 5.09 1.75 -3.32
C THR A 412 3.77 1.44 -2.61
N SER A 413 3.80 0.45 -1.72
CA SER A 413 2.96 0.53 -0.54
C SER A 413 3.38 1.80 0.20
N GLU A 414 2.48 2.78 0.34
CA GLU A 414 2.69 3.90 1.29
C GLU A 414 2.85 3.42 2.75
N ILE A 415 2.75 2.10 2.96
CA ILE A 415 2.88 1.44 4.24
C ILE A 415 3.69 0.15 4.05
N SER A 416 4.98 0.27 3.75
CA SER A 416 5.89 -0.80 4.13
C SER A 416 6.33 -0.58 5.57
N TRP A 417 5.87 -1.43 6.48
CA TRP A 417 6.31 -1.41 7.88
C TRP A 417 7.82 -1.71 8.02
N SER A 418 8.44 -2.28 6.98
CA SER A 418 9.89 -2.51 6.93
C SER A 418 10.72 -1.22 6.97
N ASN A 419 10.11 -0.08 6.64
CA ASN A 419 10.78 1.22 6.55
C ASN A 419 10.51 2.12 7.76
N VAL A 420 9.70 1.68 8.73
CA VAL A 420 9.50 2.41 9.99
C VAL A 420 10.75 2.26 10.83
N ASN A 421 11.52 3.34 10.95
CA ASN A 421 12.71 3.34 11.78
C ASN A 421 12.32 3.63 13.23
N CYS A 422 12.39 2.61 14.09
CA CYS A 422 12.18 2.75 15.52
C CYS A 422 13.53 2.67 16.25
N GLU A 423 13.94 3.78 16.86
CA GLU A 423 15.16 3.86 17.65
C GLU A 423 14.84 3.79 19.14
N MET A 424 15.43 2.82 19.85
CA MET A 424 15.30 2.69 21.30
C MET A 424 16.66 2.79 22.01
N PHE A 425 16.77 3.56 23.10
CA PHE A 425 17.98 3.70 23.91
C PHE A 425 17.64 3.73 25.41
N ALA A 426 18.55 3.29 26.29
CA ALA A 426 18.36 3.51 27.72
C ALA A 426 18.29 5.03 27.99
N TRP A 427 17.43 5.43 28.92
CA TRP A 427 17.20 6.84 29.22
C TRP A 427 18.47 7.52 29.70
N GLN A 428 18.86 8.66 29.15
CA GLN A 428 20.11 9.34 29.46
C GLN A 428 20.01 10.85 29.20
N THR A 429 20.58 11.68 30.05
CA THR A 429 20.57 13.14 29.85
C THR A 429 21.70 13.55 28.90
N GLY A 430 21.37 14.01 27.70
CA GLY A 430 22.36 14.53 26.72
C GLY A 430 21.80 14.67 25.30
N SER A 431 22.54 15.35 24.42
CA SER A 431 22.18 15.49 23.00
C SER A 431 22.62 14.31 22.14
N THR A 432 23.57 13.50 22.63
CA THR A 432 24.12 12.33 21.93
C THR A 432 23.72 11.07 22.67
N LEU A 433 22.88 10.24 22.04
CA LEU A 433 22.46 8.96 22.60
C LEU A 433 23.56 7.92 22.37
N LYS A 434 24.02 7.28 23.44
CA LYS A 434 25.05 6.25 23.37
C LYS A 434 24.46 4.86 23.68
N PRO A 435 24.86 3.82 22.93
CA PRO A 435 24.27 2.48 23.05
C PRO A 435 24.69 1.69 24.30
N LYS A 436 25.63 2.21 25.10
CA LYS A 436 26.16 1.57 26.31
C LYS A 436 26.08 2.47 27.56
N GLU A 437 25.31 3.55 27.50
CA GLU A 437 25.11 4.48 28.62
C GLU A 437 23.61 4.72 28.84
N GLY A 438 23.27 5.20 30.04
CA GLY A 438 21.92 5.57 30.44
C GLY A 438 21.53 5.00 31.80
N ASP A 439 20.23 5.10 32.09
CA ASP A 439 19.53 4.56 33.24
C ASP A 439 19.90 3.10 33.42
N ALA A 440 20.37 2.76 34.62
CA ALA A 440 20.99 1.46 34.88
C ALA A 440 19.97 0.32 34.71
N GLU A 441 18.75 0.52 35.17
CA GLU A 441 17.63 -0.40 35.02
C GLU A 441 17.29 -0.65 33.54
N GLY A 442 17.22 0.41 32.72
CA GLY A 442 17.04 0.30 31.27
C GLY A 442 18.20 -0.39 30.57
N LEU A 443 19.44 0.00 30.90
CA LEU A 443 20.67 -0.52 30.29
C LEU A 443 20.88 -2.01 30.59
N TYR A 444 20.68 -2.41 31.84
CA TYR A 444 20.82 -3.80 32.29
C TYR A 444 19.52 -4.62 32.16
N CYS A 445 18.47 -4.00 31.60
CA CYS A 445 17.16 -4.59 31.33
C CYS A 445 16.61 -5.30 32.57
N LEU A 446 16.62 -4.62 33.71
CA LEU A 446 16.26 -5.22 34.99
C LEU A 446 15.62 -4.20 35.93
N VAL A 447 14.68 -4.67 36.75
CA VAL A 447 13.99 -3.86 37.77
C VAL A 447 13.96 -4.60 39.12
N ASN A 448 13.84 -3.84 40.19
CA ASN A 448 13.71 -4.33 41.56
C ASN A 448 12.50 -3.69 42.24
N TYR A 449 11.91 -4.46 43.15
CA TYR A 449 10.98 -3.94 44.14
C TYR A 449 11.12 -4.83 45.38
N PRO A 450 11.49 -4.31 46.58
CA PRO A 450 12.05 -2.98 46.90
C PRO A 450 13.26 -2.57 46.05
N ARG A 451 13.47 -1.25 45.87
CA ARG A 451 14.60 -0.69 45.10
C ARG A 451 15.73 -0.21 46.01
N TYR A 452 16.91 -0.03 45.44
CA TYR A 452 18.02 0.66 46.09
C TYR A 452 17.69 2.14 46.33
N LYS A 453 18.00 2.64 47.53
CA LYS A 453 17.84 4.04 47.92
C LYS A 453 19.11 4.85 47.64
N ASP A 454 20.25 4.19 47.73
CA ASP A 454 21.61 4.74 47.69
C ASP A 454 22.41 4.16 46.52
N THR A 455 23.47 4.87 46.11
CA THR A 455 24.35 4.48 45.01
C THR A 455 25.28 3.33 45.37
N GLU A 456 25.50 3.10 46.66
CA GLU A 456 26.30 2.01 47.20
C GLU A 456 25.52 0.69 47.26
N HIS A 457 24.20 0.75 46.99
CA HIS A 457 23.30 -0.40 46.98
C HIS A 457 23.19 -1.08 48.37
N GLU A 458 23.37 -0.33 49.47
CA GLU A 458 23.36 -0.86 50.84
C GLU A 458 22.05 -0.65 51.59
N ILE A 459 21.16 0.20 51.05
CA ILE A 459 19.88 0.56 51.67
C ILE A 459 18.74 0.33 50.67
N LEU A 460 17.68 -0.35 51.12
CA LEU A 460 16.44 -0.47 50.36
C LEU A 460 15.45 0.63 50.75
N GLU A 461 14.62 1.01 49.78
CA GLU A 461 13.41 1.78 49.97
C GLU A 461 12.25 0.95 49.43
N ASP A 462 11.12 0.93 50.15
CA ASP A 462 9.90 0.21 49.75
C ASP A 462 9.17 0.95 48.60
N LYS A 463 9.87 1.06 47.47
CA LYS A 463 9.44 1.65 46.21
C LYS A 463 9.96 0.81 45.05
N LYS A 464 9.31 0.98 43.90
CA LYS A 464 9.65 0.29 42.65
C LYS A 464 10.78 1.00 41.94
N SER A 465 11.76 0.27 41.42
CA SER A 465 12.62 0.81 40.36
C SER A 465 11.91 0.66 39.01
N GLY A 466 12.42 1.36 37.98
CA GLY A 466 11.84 1.29 36.65
C GLY A 466 12.86 1.46 35.55
N ALA A 467 12.81 0.54 34.59
CA ALA A 467 13.64 0.58 33.40
C ALA A 467 13.09 1.62 32.43
N ALA A 468 13.84 2.70 32.23
CA ALA A 468 13.45 3.81 31.37
C ALA A 468 14.14 3.76 30.00
N PHE A 469 13.34 3.98 28.95
CA PHE A 469 13.78 3.94 27.56
C PHE A 469 13.36 5.18 26.80
N TYR A 470 14.26 5.71 25.97
CA TYR A 470 13.90 6.55 24.83
C TYR A 470 13.29 5.72 23.73
N ILE A 471 12.22 6.21 23.12
CA ILE A 471 11.68 5.68 21.87
C ILE A 471 11.50 6.82 20.87
N LYS A 472 12.01 6.62 19.67
CA LYS A 472 11.77 7.52 18.53
C LYS A 472 11.28 6.69 17.36
N VAL A 473 10.11 7.03 16.84
CA VAL A 473 9.51 6.38 15.67
C VAL A 473 9.49 7.39 14.54
N ASP A 474 10.28 7.11 13.49
CA ASP A 474 10.34 7.90 12.27
C ASP A 474 9.51 7.19 11.18
N GLY A 475 8.36 7.77 10.83
CA GLY A 475 7.36 7.17 9.94
C GLY A 475 6.22 8.15 9.62
N PRO A 476 5.40 7.89 8.59
CA PRO A 476 4.55 8.88 7.95
C PRO A 476 3.69 9.67 8.95
N THR A 477 3.47 10.95 8.66
CA THR A 477 2.67 11.84 9.51
C THR A 477 1.34 11.19 9.88
N GLY A 478 1.06 11.09 11.18
CA GLY A 478 -0.15 10.46 11.70
C GLY A 478 0.01 8.98 12.11
N LEU A 479 1.17 8.37 11.87
CA LEU A 479 1.49 7.03 12.37
C LEU A 479 1.43 6.99 13.90
N VAL A 480 0.60 6.11 14.44
CA VAL A 480 0.46 5.87 15.88
C VAL A 480 1.32 4.66 16.26
N TRP A 481 2.05 4.76 17.36
CA TRP A 481 2.77 3.64 17.94
C TRP A 481 2.22 3.31 19.33
N LYS A 482 2.31 2.04 19.73
CA LYS A 482 1.91 1.54 21.05
C LYS A 482 2.98 0.59 21.59
N ALA A 483 3.30 0.75 22.87
CA ALA A 483 4.17 -0.16 23.62
C ALA A 483 3.32 -1.18 24.36
N HIS A 484 3.82 -2.41 24.40
CA HIS A 484 3.13 -3.56 24.99
C HIS A 484 4.09 -4.34 25.89
N LEU A 485 3.52 -5.01 26.90
CA LEU A 485 4.22 -5.90 27.81
C LEU A 485 3.62 -7.29 27.71
N THR A 486 4.44 -8.34 27.58
CA THR A 486 3.95 -9.72 27.55
C THR A 486 3.51 -10.23 28.93
N ASN A 487 3.94 -9.58 30.01
CA ASN A 487 3.54 -9.90 31.38
C ASN A 487 3.02 -8.64 32.12
N PRO A 488 1.82 -8.13 31.77
CA PRO A 488 1.29 -6.90 32.36
C PRO A 488 0.75 -7.08 33.79
N THR A 489 0.68 -8.32 34.29
CA THR A 489 0.26 -8.62 35.66
C THR A 489 1.38 -8.38 36.68
N GLU A 490 2.63 -8.51 36.24
CA GLU A 490 3.81 -8.39 37.12
C GLU A 490 4.68 -7.19 36.77
N PHE A 491 4.44 -6.60 35.61
CA PHE A 491 5.09 -5.39 35.13
C PHE A 491 4.03 -4.39 34.66
N ALA A 492 4.28 -3.12 34.88
CA ALA A 492 3.38 -2.05 34.44
C ALA A 492 4.15 -0.90 33.80
N PHE A 493 3.47 -0.15 32.93
CA PHE A 493 3.98 1.14 32.48
C PHE A 493 3.80 2.18 33.58
N ASN A 494 4.82 3.00 33.78
CA ASN A 494 4.73 4.20 34.62
C ASN A 494 4.52 5.42 33.73
N TYR A 495 3.59 6.29 34.13
CA TYR A 495 3.20 7.50 33.38
C TYR A 495 3.60 8.80 34.09
N ASP A 496 4.33 8.69 35.19
CA ASP A 496 4.82 9.85 35.92
C ASP A 496 5.95 10.54 35.15
N LYS A 497 6.17 11.80 35.51
CA LYS A 497 7.29 12.58 34.99
C LYS A 497 8.60 11.98 35.46
N SER A 498 9.48 11.65 34.52
CA SER A 498 10.86 11.27 34.85
C SER A 498 11.76 12.49 35.07
N THR A 499 11.41 13.61 34.45
CA THR A 499 12.00 14.94 34.68
C THR A 499 10.91 16.00 34.58
N GLU A 500 11.18 17.26 34.95
CA GLU A 500 10.20 18.36 34.84
C GLU A 500 9.64 18.56 33.42
N SER A 501 10.39 18.14 32.39
CA SER A 501 10.11 18.37 30.97
C SER A 501 9.69 17.13 30.16
N THR A 502 9.74 15.90 30.71
CA THR A 502 9.42 14.67 29.95
C THR A 502 8.40 13.80 30.67
N ASN A 503 7.26 13.57 30.03
CA ASN A 503 6.23 12.62 30.49
C ASN A 503 6.49 11.22 29.90
N CYS A 504 6.32 10.19 30.71
CA CYS A 504 6.33 8.81 30.23
C CYS A 504 5.01 8.47 29.56
N VAL A 505 5.08 7.73 28.45
CA VAL A 505 3.90 7.29 27.68
C VAL A 505 4.10 5.86 27.18
N SER A 506 2.99 5.15 26.95
CA SER A 506 2.98 3.84 26.31
C SER A 506 2.36 3.89 24.90
N THR A 507 2.02 5.08 24.42
CA THR A 507 1.55 5.32 23.05
C THR A 507 1.90 6.74 22.62
N GLY A 508 2.07 6.95 21.33
CA GLY A 508 2.36 8.26 20.78
C GLY A 508 2.19 8.31 19.27
N ILE A 509 2.46 9.46 18.68
CA ILE A 509 2.43 9.68 17.23
C ILE A 509 3.88 9.83 16.77
N ALA A 510 4.24 9.25 15.63
CA ALA A 510 5.56 9.40 15.03
C ALA A 510 5.95 10.89 14.94
N ARG A 511 7.13 11.23 15.47
CA ARG A 511 7.64 12.61 15.53
C ARG A 511 9.15 12.62 15.67
N LYS A 512 9.76 13.77 15.41
CA LYS A 512 11.22 13.97 15.50
C LYS A 512 11.75 13.83 16.93
N ASP A 513 11.01 14.34 17.90
CA ASP A 513 11.40 14.31 19.30
C ASP A 513 11.05 12.95 19.93
N PRO A 514 11.95 12.32 20.68
CA PRO A 514 11.66 11.03 21.30
C PRO A 514 10.54 11.14 22.35
N TYR A 515 9.93 10.01 22.65
CA TYR A 515 9.14 9.78 23.84
C TYR A 515 9.95 8.98 24.85
N GLN A 516 9.40 8.87 26.05
CA GLN A 516 9.94 8.02 27.09
C GLN A 516 8.94 6.93 27.46
N ILE A 517 9.40 5.69 27.53
CA ILE A 517 8.67 4.55 28.09
C ILE A 517 9.37 4.16 29.38
N LYS A 518 8.61 3.91 30.45
CA LYS A 518 9.15 3.41 31.72
C LYS A 518 8.38 2.17 32.15
N VAL A 519 9.11 1.08 32.42
CA VAL A 519 8.54 -0.21 32.84
C VAL A 519 8.96 -0.49 34.28
N GLU A 520 8.00 -0.77 35.16
CA GLU A 520 8.21 -1.00 36.60
C GLU A 520 7.68 -2.37 37.02
N ALA A 521 8.25 -2.91 38.10
CA ALA A 521 7.75 -4.10 38.76
C ALA A 521 6.45 -3.81 39.54
N VAL A 522 5.51 -4.75 39.56
CA VAL A 522 4.24 -4.61 40.30
C VAL A 522 4.37 -5.10 41.74
N ASN A 523 4.96 -6.28 41.95
CA ASN A 523 4.97 -6.97 43.25
C ASN A 523 6.36 -6.90 43.90
N PRO A 524 6.46 -6.69 45.23
CA PRO A 524 7.75 -6.69 45.90
C PRO A 524 8.28 -8.10 46.18
N TRP A 525 9.60 -8.29 46.06
CA TRP A 525 10.29 -9.52 46.45
C TRP A 525 10.32 -9.70 47.97
N THR A 526 10.53 -8.61 48.72
CA THR A 526 10.62 -8.62 50.19
C THR A 526 9.69 -7.60 50.82
N THR A 527 9.26 -7.84 52.06
CA THR A 527 8.38 -6.93 52.81
C THR A 527 9.16 -5.80 53.48
N ASN A 528 8.58 -4.60 53.56
CA ASN A 528 9.09 -3.46 54.35
C ASN A 528 10.56 -3.11 54.07
N ALA A 529 11.00 -3.17 52.81
CA ALA A 529 12.39 -2.90 52.43
C ALA A 529 13.44 -3.77 53.18
N SER A 530 13.07 -4.99 53.59
CA SER A 530 13.99 -5.99 54.14
C SER A 530 14.82 -6.65 53.02
N TRP A 531 15.99 -7.18 53.36
CA TRP A 531 16.83 -7.96 52.44
C TRP A 531 16.41 -9.44 52.36
N ASP A 532 15.77 -9.97 53.40
CA ASP A 532 15.63 -11.39 53.67
C ASP A 532 14.19 -11.87 53.88
N GLN A 533 13.25 -10.97 54.20
CA GLN A 533 11.84 -11.32 54.43
C GLN A 533 11.06 -11.36 53.12
N LEU A 534 11.00 -12.53 52.49
CA LEU A 534 10.26 -12.73 51.23
C LEU A 534 8.75 -12.50 51.41
N THR A 535 8.12 -11.94 50.38
CA THR A 535 6.66 -11.85 50.29
C THR A 535 6.03 -13.20 49.95
N GLU A 536 4.72 -13.35 50.15
CA GLU A 536 3.98 -14.53 49.68
C GLU A 536 4.10 -14.69 48.15
N TRP A 537 4.05 -13.58 47.42
CA TRP A 537 4.26 -13.56 45.97
C TRP A 537 5.64 -14.11 45.59
N ALA A 538 6.70 -13.62 46.23
CA ALA A 538 8.06 -14.07 45.97
C ALA A 538 8.27 -15.55 46.30
N THR A 539 7.73 -15.99 47.43
CA THR A 539 7.75 -17.39 47.86
C THR A 539 7.06 -18.29 46.81
N GLY A 540 5.92 -17.85 46.27
CA GLY A 540 5.19 -18.56 45.22
C GLY A 540 5.91 -18.63 43.87
N LYS A 541 6.83 -17.69 43.58
CA LYS A 541 7.63 -17.71 42.34
C LYS A 541 8.80 -18.68 42.38
N GLY A 542 9.42 -18.85 43.55
CA GLY A 542 10.58 -19.72 43.73
C GLY A 542 11.73 -19.32 42.78
N SER A 543 12.31 -20.29 42.07
CA SER A 543 13.43 -20.09 41.15
C SER A 543 13.03 -19.70 39.72
N LYS A 544 11.75 -19.44 39.46
CA LYS A 544 11.29 -19.09 38.10
C LYS A 544 11.68 -17.64 37.79
N PRO A 545 12.27 -17.37 36.60
CA PRO A 545 12.54 -16.00 36.21
C PRO A 545 11.23 -15.23 36.04
N VAL A 546 11.13 -14.08 36.71
CA VAL A 546 10.03 -13.13 36.50
C VAL A 546 10.51 -12.14 35.44
N CYS A 547 9.91 -12.17 34.25
CA CYS A 547 10.28 -11.28 33.17
C CYS A 547 9.07 -10.85 32.33
N THR A 548 9.27 -9.77 31.57
CA THR A 548 8.37 -9.30 30.52
C THR A 548 9.18 -8.95 29.29
N ASP A 549 8.56 -9.08 28.12
CA ASP A 549 9.09 -8.53 26.88
C ASP A 549 8.36 -7.22 26.58
N LEU A 550 9.10 -6.12 26.54
CA LEU A 550 8.67 -4.86 25.98
C LEU A 550 8.77 -4.94 24.46
N TYR A 551 7.68 -4.62 23.78
CA TYR A 551 7.61 -4.55 22.33
C TYR A 551 6.76 -3.38 21.87
N VAL A 552 6.99 -2.95 20.63
CA VAL A 552 6.30 -1.79 20.06
C VAL A 552 5.59 -2.23 18.79
N THR A 553 4.34 -1.80 18.67
CA THR A 553 3.57 -1.90 17.43
C THR A 553 3.31 -0.52 16.85
N VAL A 554 3.06 -0.47 15.54
CA VAL A 554 2.67 0.75 14.83
C VAL A 554 1.40 0.51 14.02
N SER A 555 0.64 1.58 13.81
CA SER A 555 -0.67 1.55 13.13
C SER A 555 -0.98 2.90 12.49
N LEU A 556 -1.54 2.88 11.27
CA LEU A 556 -2.04 4.09 10.60
C LEU A 556 -3.56 4.24 10.70
N ASP A 557 -4.27 3.14 10.95
CA ASP A 557 -5.72 3.10 11.09
C ASP A 557 -6.19 2.94 12.54
N GLY A 558 -5.27 2.71 13.48
CA GLY A 558 -5.54 2.47 14.90
C GLY A 558 -6.09 1.07 15.21
N ILE A 559 -6.33 0.24 14.20
CA ILE A 559 -6.98 -1.07 14.28
C ILE A 559 -5.96 -2.18 14.03
N HIS A 560 -5.16 -2.06 12.96
CA HIS A 560 -4.14 -3.03 12.62
C HIS A 560 -2.78 -2.60 13.18
N GLU A 561 -2.19 -3.47 14.00
CA GLU A 561 -0.94 -3.21 14.69
C GLU A 561 0.17 -4.13 14.19
N TYR A 562 1.33 -3.55 13.89
CA TYR A 562 2.48 -4.26 13.34
C TYR A 562 3.70 -4.05 14.22
N GLU A 563 4.32 -5.14 14.66
CA GLU A 563 5.52 -5.10 15.50
C GLU A 563 6.72 -4.56 14.72
N VAL A 564 7.46 -3.62 15.33
CA VAL A 564 8.63 -2.99 14.72
C VAL A 564 9.94 -3.46 15.36
N VAL A 565 11.03 -3.33 14.62
CA VAL A 565 12.38 -3.61 15.12
C VAL A 565 12.79 -2.49 16.08
N ILE A 566 13.00 -2.83 17.35
CA ILE A 566 13.36 -1.87 18.41
C ILE A 566 14.74 -2.14 19.03
N ASN A 567 15.30 -3.32 18.82
CA ASN A 567 16.57 -3.75 19.38
C ASN A 567 17.43 -4.48 18.33
N PRO A 568 17.78 -3.81 17.22
CA PRO A 568 18.45 -4.45 16.09
C PRO A 568 19.82 -5.02 16.44
N ASP A 569 20.22 -6.08 15.72
CA ASP A 569 21.59 -6.61 15.72
C ASP A 569 22.60 -5.54 15.28
N ASN A 570 23.85 -5.66 15.74
CA ASN A 570 24.95 -4.76 15.40
C ASN A 570 24.75 -3.27 15.74
N ALA A 571 23.86 -2.96 16.70
CA ALA A 571 23.59 -1.61 17.16
C ALA A 571 24.65 -1.03 18.14
N GLY A 572 25.82 -1.66 18.23
CA GLY A 572 26.94 -1.21 19.07
C GLY A 572 26.76 -1.44 20.58
N GLY A 573 25.74 -2.21 21.00
CA GLY A 573 25.45 -2.46 22.40
C GLY A 573 26.25 -3.60 23.03
N MET A 574 25.95 -3.90 24.29
CA MET A 574 26.70 -4.87 25.09
C MET A 574 26.17 -6.31 25.07
N TYR A 575 24.96 -6.52 24.56
CA TYR A 575 24.32 -7.84 24.51
C TYR A 575 24.76 -8.65 23.29
N LYS A 576 24.36 -9.92 23.26
CA LYS A 576 24.57 -10.88 22.17
C LYS A 576 24.18 -10.26 20.83
N ASN A 577 24.94 -10.57 19.79
CA ASN A 577 24.85 -9.96 18.45
C ASN A 577 25.07 -8.45 18.40
N GLY A 578 25.65 -7.84 19.44
CA GLY A 578 25.87 -6.39 19.48
C GLY A 578 24.60 -5.56 19.71
N ARG A 579 23.54 -6.17 20.25
CA ARG A 579 22.29 -5.50 20.62
C ARG A 579 22.46 -4.55 21.80
N LYS A 580 21.63 -3.51 21.83
CA LYS A 580 21.57 -2.52 22.94
C LYS A 580 20.99 -3.10 24.22
N PHE A 581 20.06 -4.04 24.08
CA PHE A 581 19.31 -4.61 25.20
C PHE A 581 19.23 -6.14 25.12
N ALA A 582 18.88 -6.78 26.24
CA ALA A 582 18.52 -8.19 26.26
C ALA A 582 17.27 -8.45 25.42
N GLY A 583 17.15 -9.65 24.82
CA GLY A 583 15.99 -10.05 24.01
C GLY A 583 16.32 -10.32 22.54
N THR A 584 15.35 -10.05 21.66
CA THR A 584 15.42 -10.27 20.20
C THR A 584 15.45 -8.93 19.46
N ASN A 585 15.39 -8.95 18.12
CA ASN A 585 15.39 -7.73 17.31
C ASN A 585 14.15 -6.85 17.54
N THR A 586 13.03 -7.43 17.95
CA THR A 586 11.75 -6.75 18.12
C THR A 586 11.27 -6.72 19.58
N ARG A 587 12.01 -7.36 20.51
CA ARG A 587 11.63 -7.51 21.91
C ARG A 587 12.80 -7.12 22.82
N ILE A 588 12.55 -6.25 23.79
CA ILE A 588 13.45 -6.02 24.93
C ILE A 588 12.98 -6.85 26.11
N ARG A 589 13.80 -7.79 26.57
CA ARG A 589 13.46 -8.62 27.73
C ARG A 589 13.92 -7.97 29.02
N ILE A 590 12.98 -7.66 29.91
CA ILE A 590 13.21 -7.03 31.20
C ILE A 590 12.94 -8.06 32.30
N PHE A 591 13.88 -8.24 33.22
CA PHE A 591 13.71 -9.15 34.36
C PHE A 591 13.44 -8.38 35.65
N GLN A 592 12.63 -8.96 36.52
CA GLN A 592 12.50 -8.52 37.89
C GLN A 592 13.34 -9.43 38.78
N LEU A 593 14.35 -8.86 39.43
CA LEU A 593 15.25 -9.59 40.33
C LEU A 593 15.07 -9.12 41.78
N GLN A 594 15.37 -9.97 42.75
CA GLN A 594 15.52 -9.56 44.14
C GLN A 594 16.80 -8.73 44.28
N ALA A 595 16.71 -7.57 44.90
CA ALA A 595 17.89 -6.77 45.21
C ALA A 595 18.75 -7.47 46.28
N THR A 596 20.07 -7.45 46.11
CA THR A 596 21.04 -7.95 47.10
C THR A 596 21.94 -6.84 47.59
N LYS A 597 22.27 -6.86 48.89
CA LYS A 597 23.03 -5.80 49.55
C LYS A 597 24.41 -5.63 48.92
N GLY A 598 24.81 -4.39 48.64
CA GLY A 598 26.11 -4.03 48.06
C GLY A 598 26.33 -4.55 46.63
N THR A 599 25.27 -4.94 45.92
CA THR A 599 25.36 -5.53 44.58
C THR A 599 24.77 -4.59 43.55
N ALA A 600 25.61 -4.02 42.69
CA ALA A 600 25.16 -3.21 41.58
C ALA A 600 24.41 -4.03 40.51
N TYR A 601 23.60 -3.36 39.70
CA TYR A 601 22.75 -3.96 38.67
C TYR A 601 23.50 -4.90 37.70
N ASP A 602 24.69 -4.54 37.23
CA ASP A 602 25.47 -5.35 36.29
C ASP A 602 25.94 -6.67 36.92
N LYS A 603 26.31 -6.63 38.20
CA LYS A 603 26.71 -7.81 38.97
C LYS A 603 25.50 -8.66 39.31
N LEU A 604 24.38 -8.04 39.71
CA LEU A 604 23.13 -8.72 40.01
C LEU A 604 22.59 -9.48 38.80
N GLN A 605 22.60 -8.83 37.63
CA GLN A 605 22.24 -9.42 36.35
C GLN A 605 23.07 -10.69 36.05
N LYS A 606 24.40 -10.59 36.15
CA LYS A 606 25.31 -11.72 35.89
C LYS A 606 25.12 -12.86 36.88
N ALA A 607 25.00 -12.54 38.18
CA ALA A 607 24.85 -13.52 39.24
C ALA A 607 23.53 -14.30 39.17
N SER A 608 22.46 -13.70 38.61
CA SER A 608 21.15 -14.34 38.49
C SER A 608 21.13 -15.59 37.58
N GLY A 609 22.09 -15.71 36.65
CA GLY A 609 22.11 -16.77 35.65
C GLY A 609 21.01 -16.69 34.56
N HIS A 610 20.00 -15.83 34.73
CA HIS A 610 18.88 -15.68 33.78
C HIS A 610 19.27 -14.97 32.47
N TYR A 611 20.42 -14.28 32.46
CA TYR A 611 20.90 -13.52 31.30
C TYR A 611 21.91 -14.27 30.43
N THR A 612 22.24 -15.52 30.77
CA THR A 612 23.27 -16.34 30.09
C THR A 612 23.07 -16.41 28.57
N ASN A 613 21.81 -16.42 28.10
CA ASN A 613 21.49 -16.47 26.66
C ASN A 613 21.63 -15.12 25.93
N TYR A 614 21.77 -14.01 26.66
CA TYR A 614 21.77 -12.65 26.12
C TYR A 614 23.11 -11.93 26.28
N LEU A 615 24.03 -12.43 27.10
CA LEU A 615 25.36 -11.88 27.24
C LEU A 615 26.29 -12.43 26.14
N LYS A 616 27.40 -11.72 25.89
CA LYS A 616 28.43 -12.11 24.91
C LYS A 616 29.31 -13.25 25.44
#